data_AF-A0A2Z2PAJ8-F1
#
_entry.id   AF-A0A2Z2PAJ8-F1
#
_cell.length_a   1.000
_cell.length_b   1.000
_cell.length_c   1.000
_cell.angle_alpha   90.00
_cell.angle_beta   90.00
_cell.angle_gamma   90.00
#
_symmetry.space_group_name_H-M   'P 1'
#
loop_
_entity.id
_entity.type
_entity.pdbx_description
1 polymer ?
#
loop_
_entity_poly.entity_id
_entity_poly.type
_entity_poly.pdbx_seq_one_letter_code
_entity_poly.pdbx_strand_id
1 'polypeptide(L)'
;MRKLFIGLLLISGLGAGALFTGLADPLVRWQVKGALVESGIGEGRAECMAERMVERLTLGQLWKLRQGMAAQEGEPEEGYGFGELVKRLRRVDDGEAVAVLTTSAGLCALGIG
;
A
#
# COMPACT_ATOMS: atom_id res chain seq x y z
N MET A 1 -11.30 -33.77 9.08
CA MET A 1 -10.76 -33.11 7.87
C MET A 1 -11.84 -32.39 7.05
N ARG A 2 -12.90 -33.05 6.57
CA ARG A 2 -13.95 -32.41 5.73
C ARG A 2 -14.62 -31.17 6.34
N LYS A 3 -14.90 -31.17 7.65
CA LYS A 3 -15.47 -30.01 8.37
C LYS A 3 -14.49 -28.83 8.51
N LEU A 4 -13.20 -29.11 8.59
CA LEU A 4 -12.15 -28.09 8.61
C LEU A 4 -12.00 -27.44 7.23
N PHE A 5 -12.04 -28.23 6.15
CA PHE A 5 -12.03 -27.70 4.78
C PHE A 5 -13.26 -26.85 4.47
N ILE A 6 -14.46 -27.24 4.93
CA ILE A 6 -15.67 -26.44 4.77
C ILE A 6 -15.58 -25.13 5.57
N GLY A 7 -15.08 -25.19 6.81
CA GLY A 7 -14.84 -23.98 7.60
C GLY A 7 -13.83 -23.04 6.94
N LEU A 8 -12.74 -23.59 6.40
CA LEU A 8 -11.69 -22.81 5.71
C LEU A 8 -12.21 -22.18 4.40
N LEU A 9 -13.04 -22.90 3.65
CA LEU A 9 -13.71 -22.38 2.45
C LEU A 9 -14.71 -21.27 2.76
N LEU A 10 -15.47 -21.38 3.86
CA LEU A 10 -16.39 -20.33 4.27
C LEU A 10 -15.66 -19.06 4.73
N ILE A 11 -14.57 -19.22 5.49
CA ILE A 11 -13.72 -18.08 5.92
C ILE A 11 -13.04 -17.43 4.72
N SER A 12 -12.52 -18.22 3.78
CA SER A 12 -11.92 -17.70 2.55
C SER A 12 -12.95 -16.99 1.66
N GLY A 13 -14.17 -17.53 1.54
CA GLY A 13 -15.26 -16.90 0.79
C GLY A 13 -15.74 -15.59 1.41
N LEU A 14 -15.86 -15.54 2.75
CA LEU A 14 -16.19 -14.30 3.48
C LEU A 14 -15.08 -13.25 3.37
N GLY A 15 -13.82 -13.67 3.52
CA GLY A 15 -12.66 -12.79 3.36
C GLY A 15 -12.59 -12.21 1.95
N ALA A 16 -12.68 -13.05 0.92
CA ALA A 16 -12.72 -12.58 -0.47
C ALA A 16 -13.92 -11.66 -0.72
N GLY A 17 -15.12 -12.04 -0.26
CA GLY A 17 -16.32 -11.22 -0.42
C GLY A 17 -16.19 -9.81 0.18
N ALA A 18 -15.61 -9.69 1.39
CA ALA A 18 -15.41 -8.40 2.04
C ALA A 18 -14.38 -7.50 1.32
N LEU A 19 -13.37 -8.10 0.69
CA LEU A 19 -12.40 -7.38 -0.14
C LEU A 19 -13.02 -6.91 -1.47
N PHE A 20 -13.92 -7.71 -2.05
CA PHE A 20 -14.61 -7.36 -3.29
C PHE A 20 -15.72 -6.30 -3.10
N THR A 21 -16.30 -6.18 -1.90
CA THR A 21 -17.34 -5.18 -1.61
C THR A 21 -16.80 -3.84 -1.12
N GLY A 22 -15.47 -3.69 -0.97
CA GLY A 22 -14.85 -2.47 -0.42
C GLY A 22 -15.05 -2.29 1.08
N LEU A 23 -15.65 -3.27 1.77
CA LEU A 23 -15.89 -3.19 3.23
C LEU A 23 -14.58 -3.14 4.03
N ALA A 24 -13.48 -3.63 3.44
CA ALA A 24 -12.16 -3.62 4.03
C ALA A 24 -11.38 -2.31 3.78
N ASP A 25 -11.88 -1.40 2.94
CA ASP A 25 -11.15 -0.20 2.52
C ASP A 25 -10.73 0.70 3.69
N PRO A 26 -11.54 0.93 4.74
CA PRO A 26 -11.09 1.72 5.89
C PRO A 26 -9.90 1.10 6.62
N LEU A 27 -9.88 -0.24 6.73
CA LEU A 27 -8.78 -0.97 7.36
C LEU A 27 -7.51 -0.91 6.51
N VAL A 28 -7.66 -1.09 5.20
CA VAL A 28 -6.55 -1.02 4.24
C VAL A 28 -5.97 0.39 4.21
N ARG A 29 -6.81 1.41 4.19
CA ARG A 29 -6.41 2.83 4.26
C ARG A 29 -5.60 3.11 5.51
N TRP A 30 -6.06 2.63 6.67
CA TRP A 30 -5.33 2.78 7.94
C TRP A 30 -3.95 2.12 7.90
N GLN A 31 -3.84 0.91 7.33
CA GLN A 31 -2.57 0.21 7.14
C GLN A 31 -1.62 0.94 6.19
N VAL A 32 -2.13 1.45 5.06
CA VAL A 32 -1.34 2.22 4.09
C VAL A 32 -0.85 3.52 4.71
N LYS A 33 -1.71 4.26 5.41
CA LYS A 33 -1.34 5.46 6.15
C LYS A 33 -0.21 5.17 7.14
N GLY A 34 -0.36 4.13 7.95
CA GLY A 34 0.65 3.74 8.94
C GLY A 34 2.02 3.50 8.32
N ALA A 35 2.08 2.75 7.22
CA ALA A 35 3.32 2.50 6.48
C ALA A 35 3.94 3.78 5.90
N LEU A 36 3.11 4.71 5.41
CA LEU A 36 3.59 6.00 4.91
C LEU A 36 4.18 6.85 6.05
N VAL A 37 3.54 6.88 7.21
CA VAL A 37 4.05 7.58 8.40
C VAL A 37 5.37 6.99 8.88
N GLU A 38 5.46 5.66 8.95
CA GLU A 38 6.69 4.95 9.31
C GLU A 38 7.83 5.24 8.33
N SER A 39 7.51 5.48 7.04
CA SER A 39 8.50 5.93 6.05
C SER A 39 8.91 7.42 6.15
N GLY A 40 8.39 8.17 7.13
CA GLY A 40 8.69 9.59 7.36
C GLY A 40 7.73 10.59 6.70
N ILE A 41 6.59 10.14 6.18
CA ILE A 41 5.57 11.06 5.64
C ILE A 41 4.69 11.58 6.78
N GLY A 42 4.68 12.90 6.98
CA GLY A 42 3.82 13.54 7.99
C GLY A 42 2.34 13.16 7.88
N GLU A 43 1.67 13.03 9.03
CA GLU A 43 0.38 12.35 9.18
C GLU A 43 -0.73 12.86 8.24
N GLY A 44 -0.86 14.18 8.06
CA GLY A 44 -1.86 14.74 7.15
C GLY A 44 -1.62 14.43 5.67
N ARG A 45 -0.35 14.41 5.24
CA ARG A 45 0.00 13.99 3.87
C ARG A 45 -0.20 12.49 3.69
N ALA A 46 0.16 11.70 4.70
CA ALA A 46 -0.03 10.25 4.68
C ALA A 46 -1.52 9.88 4.57
N GLU A 47 -2.41 10.60 5.25
CA GLU A 47 -3.87 10.40 5.12
C GLU A 47 -4.35 10.64 3.68
N CYS A 48 -4.04 11.82 3.12
CA CYS A 48 -4.40 12.18 1.74
C CYS A 48 -3.85 11.14 0.73
N MET A 49 -2.59 10.74 0.89
CA MET A 49 -1.99 9.74 0.01
C MET A 49 -2.68 8.37 0.16
N ALA A 50 -2.95 7.93 1.39
CA ALA A 50 -3.57 6.64 1.65
C ALA A 50 -4.98 6.56 1.06
N GLU A 51 -5.79 7.60 1.20
CA GLU A 51 -7.12 7.68 0.58
C GLU A 51 -7.03 7.50 -0.93
N ARG A 52 -6.19 8.30 -1.60
CA ARG A 52 -6.03 8.23 -3.05
C ARG A 52 -5.50 6.89 -3.55
N MET A 53 -4.62 6.25 -2.78
CA MET A 53 -4.03 4.96 -3.11
C MET A 53 -5.05 3.83 -2.99
N VAL A 54 -5.86 3.78 -1.92
CA VAL A 54 -6.90 2.75 -1.77
C VAL A 54 -8.02 2.89 -2.79
N GLU A 55 -8.35 4.13 -3.19
CA GLU A 55 -9.35 4.38 -4.23
C GLU A 55 -8.94 3.93 -5.63
N ARG A 56 -7.62 3.89 -5.91
CA ARG A 56 -7.10 3.68 -7.27
C ARG A 56 -6.39 2.36 -7.45
N LEU A 57 -5.80 1.82 -6.39
CA LEU A 57 -4.99 0.60 -6.45
C LEU A 57 -5.75 -0.58 -5.86
N THR A 58 -5.59 -1.72 -6.52
CA THR A 58 -6.01 -3.00 -5.95
C THR A 58 -5.13 -3.38 -4.76
N LEU A 59 -5.64 -4.26 -3.90
CA LEU A 59 -4.88 -4.80 -2.76
C LEU A 59 -3.58 -5.47 -3.19
N GLY A 60 -3.57 -6.15 -4.34
CA GLY A 60 -2.38 -6.76 -4.90
C GLY A 60 -1.32 -5.73 -5.26
N GLN A 61 -1.72 -4.62 -5.87
CA GLN A 61 -0.83 -3.51 -6.21
C GLN A 61 -0.29 -2.82 -4.96
N LEU A 62 -1.13 -2.56 -3.95
CA LEU A 62 -0.69 -2.02 -2.66
C LEU A 62 0.32 -2.93 -1.98
N TRP A 63 0.09 -4.24 -2.02
CA TRP A 63 1.01 -5.22 -1.43
C TRP A 63 2.34 -5.29 -2.20
N LYS A 64 2.30 -5.30 -3.53
CA LYS A 64 3.51 -5.28 -4.38
C LYS A 64 4.32 -3.99 -4.15
N LEU A 65 3.65 -2.85 -4.01
CA LEU A 65 4.27 -1.58 -3.68
C LEU A 65 4.93 -1.61 -2.31
N ARG A 66 4.21 -2.08 -1.27
CA ARG A 66 4.76 -2.25 0.08
C ARG A 66 6.02 -3.13 0.07
N GLN A 67 5.98 -4.26 -0.62
CA GLN A 67 7.13 -5.17 -0.71
C GLN A 67 8.29 -4.58 -1.50
N GLY A 68 8.02 -3.96 -2.64
CA GLY A 68 9.06 -3.34 -3.45
C GLY A 68 9.75 -2.17 -2.74
N MET A 69 9.02 -1.46 -1.87
CA MET A 69 9.52 -0.31 -1.11
C MET A 69 10.17 -0.66 0.25
N ALA A 70 9.94 -1.86 0.78
CA ALA A 70 10.57 -2.32 2.01
C ALA A 70 12.10 -2.36 1.87
N ALA A 71 12.83 -2.08 2.94
CA ALA A 71 14.28 -2.22 2.93
C ALA A 71 14.68 -3.69 2.77
N GLN A 72 15.74 -3.93 1.99
CA GLN A 72 16.40 -5.24 1.90
C GLN A 72 17.73 -5.23 2.66
N GLU A 73 18.34 -6.40 2.82
CA GLU A 73 19.64 -6.54 3.48
C GLU A 73 20.68 -5.60 2.87
N GLY A 74 21.29 -4.77 3.72
CA GLY A 74 22.27 -3.77 3.31
C GLY A 74 21.66 -2.46 2.80
N GLU A 75 20.34 -2.33 2.73
CA GLU A 75 19.65 -1.07 2.46
C GLU A 75 19.28 -0.36 3.77
N PRO A 76 19.40 0.97 3.85
CA PRO A 76 18.96 1.75 5.01
C PRO A 76 17.43 1.67 5.20
N GLU A 77 16.97 1.44 6.43
CA GLU A 77 15.53 1.44 6.75
C GLU A 77 14.88 2.81 6.46
N GLU A 78 15.55 3.89 6.88
CA GLU A 78 15.06 5.26 6.78
C GLU A 78 16.15 6.22 6.27
N GLY A 79 15.75 7.45 5.94
CA GLY A 79 16.69 8.53 5.63
C GLY A 79 17.53 8.30 4.37
N TYR A 80 17.03 7.48 3.44
CA TYR A 80 17.74 7.14 2.22
C TYR A 80 17.57 8.18 1.11
N GLY A 81 18.63 8.36 0.32
CA GLY A 81 18.65 9.36 -0.75
C GLY A 81 17.81 8.99 -1.96
N PHE A 82 17.72 9.92 -2.91
CA PHE A 82 16.94 9.76 -4.15
C PHE A 82 17.34 8.53 -4.98
N GLY A 83 18.63 8.18 -5.00
CA GLY A 83 19.11 6.99 -5.73
C GLY A 83 18.50 5.69 -5.20
N GLU A 84 18.43 5.54 -3.87
CA GLU A 84 17.86 4.37 -3.21
C GLU A 84 16.34 4.34 -3.39
N LEU A 85 15.68 5.49 -3.29
CA LEU A 85 14.25 5.64 -3.60
C LEU A 85 13.94 5.13 -5.02
N VAL A 86 14.68 5.59 -6.03
CA VAL A 86 14.47 5.19 -7.43
C VAL A 86 14.79 3.70 -7.65
N LYS A 87 15.77 3.15 -6.93
CA LYS A 87 16.09 1.71 -6.96
C LYS A 87 14.91 0.89 -6.43
N ARG A 88 14.33 1.28 -5.29
CA ARG A 88 13.15 0.62 -4.70
C ARG A 88 11.91 0.74 -5.57
N LEU A 89 11.64 1.93 -6.12
CA LEU A 89 10.51 2.13 -7.04
C LEU A 89 10.63 1.27 -8.30
N ARG A 90 11.83 1.12 -8.87
CA ARG A 90 12.05 0.21 -10.01
C ARG A 90 11.79 -1.26 -9.65
N ARG A 91 12.08 -1.66 -8.41
CA ARG A 91 11.85 -3.03 -7.91
C ARG A 91 10.36 -3.36 -7.74
N VAL A 92 9.49 -2.36 -7.56
CA VAL A 92 8.04 -2.58 -7.47
C VAL A 92 7.48 -3.21 -8.74
N ASP A 93 8.08 -2.96 -9.91
CA ASP A 93 7.71 -3.57 -11.19
C ASP A 93 6.19 -3.44 -11.50
N ASP A 94 5.59 -2.32 -11.10
CA ASP A 94 4.18 -2.02 -11.32
C ASP A 94 4.03 -0.54 -11.67
N GLY A 95 3.91 -0.26 -12.97
CA GLY A 95 3.89 1.10 -13.48
C GLY A 95 2.70 1.91 -12.95
N GLU A 96 1.55 1.28 -12.75
CA GLU A 96 0.36 1.94 -12.22
C GLU A 96 0.53 2.26 -10.73
N ALA A 97 1.01 1.30 -9.93
CA ALA A 97 1.23 1.52 -8.51
C ALA A 97 2.26 2.64 -8.25
N VAL A 98 3.35 2.65 -9.03
CA VAL A 98 4.37 3.71 -8.97
C VAL A 98 3.79 5.06 -9.42
N ALA A 99 3.00 5.08 -10.49
CA ALA A 99 2.35 6.31 -10.97
C ALA A 99 1.37 6.87 -9.93
N VAL A 100 0.51 6.05 -9.33
CA VAL A 100 -0.44 6.48 -8.29
C VAL A 100 0.29 6.98 -7.05
N LEU A 101 1.34 6.28 -6.59
CA LEU A 101 2.13 6.74 -5.44
C LEU A 101 2.76 8.10 -5.70
N THR A 102 3.46 8.25 -6.82
CA THR A 102 4.18 9.49 -7.17
C THR A 102 3.24 10.66 -7.41
N THR A 103 2.13 10.44 -8.13
CA THR A 103 1.10 11.47 -8.34
C THR A 103 0.40 11.84 -7.05
N SER A 104 0.06 10.88 -6.19
CA SER A 104 -0.56 11.16 -4.89
C SER A 104 0.41 11.92 -3.97
N ALA A 105 1.70 11.55 -3.96
CA ALA A 105 2.72 12.28 -3.22
C ALA A 105 2.83 13.74 -3.69
N GLY A 106 2.81 13.98 -5.01
CA GLY A 106 2.83 15.33 -5.59
C GLY A 106 1.58 16.13 -5.25
N LEU A 107 0.38 15.59 -5.52
CA LEU A 107 -0.88 16.28 -5.29
C LEU A 107 -1.13 16.58 -3.80
N CYS A 108 -0.86 15.61 -2.92
CA CYS A 108 -1.02 15.79 -1.48
C CYS A 108 0.04 16.72 -0.87
N ALA A 109 1.25 16.79 -1.44
CA ALA A 109 2.24 17.77 -1.02
C ALA A 109 1.84 19.20 -1.39
N LEU A 110 1.10 19.37 -2.49
CA LEU A 110 0.55 20.65 -2.94
C LEU A 110 -0.80 21.00 -2.29
N GLY A 111 -1.38 20.10 -1.50
CA GLY A 111 -2.67 20.33 -0.82
C GLY A 111 -3.90 20.25 -1.75
N ILE A 112 -3.77 19.60 -2.92
CA ILE A 112 -4.84 19.45 -3.93
C ILE A 112 -5.27 17.99 -4.12
N GLY A 113 -4.84 17.12 -3.20
CA GLY A 113 -5.04 15.67 -3.26
C GLY A 113 -6.34 15.23 -2.65
#